data_AF-A0A2W1MSN9-F1
#
_entry.id   AF-A0A2W1MSN9-F1
#
_cell.length_a   1.000
_cell.length_b   1.000
_cell.length_c   1.000
_cell.angle_alpha   90.00
_cell.angle_beta   90.00
_cell.angle_gamma   90.00
#
_symmetry.space_group_name_H-M   'P 1'
#
loop_
_entity.id
_entity.type
_entity.pdbx_description
1 polymer ?
#
loop_
_entity_poly.entity_id
_entity_poly.type
_entity_poly.pdbx_seq_one_letter_code
_entity_poly.pdbx_strand_id
1 'polypeptide(L)'
;MKSIRLPLLLLAMLAASQGFAATQQEKMKSCNAEATAQELKGDARKTFMSNCLKATQQEKMISCNKTASEKALKGDERKAFLSECLKKK
;
A
#
# COMPACT_ATOMS: atom_id res chain seq x y z
N MET A 1 25.99 53.54 -9.04
CA MET A 1 26.27 52.19 -8.52
C MET A 1 25.66 52.07 -7.14
N LYS A 2 25.07 50.90 -6.81
CA LYS A 2 24.58 50.50 -5.48
C LYS A 2 23.10 50.80 -5.17
N SER A 3 22.24 49.96 -5.75
CA SER A 3 20.99 49.50 -5.15
C SER A 3 20.72 48.09 -5.65
N ILE A 4 20.69 47.13 -4.73
CA ILE A 4 19.72 46.03 -4.61
C ILE A 4 20.30 45.03 -3.60
N ARG A 5 19.68 45.06 -2.42
CA ARG A 5 19.82 44.13 -1.32
C ARG A 5 19.07 42.83 -1.64
N LEU A 6 19.34 41.82 -0.82
CA LEU A 6 18.46 40.66 -0.52
C LEU A 6 18.60 39.46 -1.48
N PRO A 7 18.49 38.25 -0.94
CA PRO A 7 19.65 37.42 -0.64
C PRO A 7 19.54 36.08 -1.37
N LEU A 8 20.68 35.52 -1.74
CA LEU A 8 20.79 34.16 -2.26
C LEU A 8 20.55 33.15 -1.11
N LEU A 9 19.28 33.03 -0.70
CA LEU A 9 18.78 32.19 0.40
C LEU A 9 17.64 31.28 -0.13
N LEU A 10 17.88 30.65 -1.29
CA LEU A 10 16.99 29.67 -1.92
C LEU A 10 17.77 28.39 -2.26
N LEU A 11 18.33 27.73 -1.26
CA LEU A 11 18.69 26.31 -1.36
C LEU A 11 18.24 25.55 -0.11
N ALA A 12 16.98 25.77 0.26
CA ALA A 12 16.28 24.99 1.27
C ALA A 12 15.49 23.86 0.62
N MET A 13 15.79 22.64 1.06
CA MET A 13 14.90 21.47 1.10
C MET A 13 14.34 20.93 -0.23
N LEU A 14 15.14 20.08 -0.90
CA LEU A 14 14.60 18.94 -1.66
C LEU A 14 15.15 17.63 -1.09
N ALA A 15 14.56 17.18 0.01
CA ALA A 15 14.60 15.77 0.41
C ALA A 15 13.33 15.46 1.22
N ALA A 16 12.17 15.74 0.62
CA ALA A 16 10.91 15.23 1.13
C ALA A 16 10.92 13.70 0.95
N SER A 17 11.16 13.04 2.08
CA SER A 17 10.82 11.65 2.41
C SER A 17 9.80 11.03 1.45
N GLN A 18 10.29 10.18 0.55
CA GLN A 18 9.46 9.31 -0.28
C GLN A 18 8.97 8.13 0.57
N GLY A 19 7.99 8.39 1.43
CA GLY A 19 7.12 7.35 1.96
C GLY A 19 6.16 6.91 0.86
N PHE A 20 6.62 6.08 -0.09
CA PHE A 20 5.73 5.49 -1.08
C PHE A 20 4.85 4.45 -0.40
N ALA A 21 3.54 4.72 -0.37
CA ALA A 21 2.56 3.68 -0.18
C ALA A 21 2.73 2.69 -1.35
N ALA A 22 3.43 1.58 -1.10
CA ALA A 22 3.72 0.58 -2.12
C ALA A 22 2.40 0.12 -2.75
N THR A 23 2.26 0.38 -4.05
CA THR A 23 1.11 -0.09 -4.82
C THR A 23 1.13 -1.62 -4.86
N GLN A 24 -0.03 -2.26 -5.04
CA GLN A 24 -0.11 -3.73 -5.23
C GLN A 24 0.83 -4.22 -6.34
N GLN A 25 1.09 -3.39 -7.35
CA GLN A 25 2.01 -3.67 -8.44
C GLN A 25 3.48 -3.65 -8.00
N GLU A 26 3.88 -2.72 -7.13
CA GLU A 26 5.22 -2.70 -6.53
C GLU A 26 5.44 -3.87 -5.59
N LYS A 27 4.45 -4.20 -4.75
CA LYS A 27 4.48 -5.39 -3.89
C LYS A 27 4.74 -6.65 -4.71
N MET A 28 4.05 -6.79 -5.84
CA MET A 28 4.24 -7.93 -6.73
C MET A 28 5.63 -8.00 -7.37
N LYS A 29 6.22 -6.86 -7.74
CA LYS A 29 7.60 -6.82 -8.23
C LYS A 29 8.60 -7.27 -7.16
N SER A 30 8.48 -6.74 -5.94
CA SER A 30 9.36 -7.11 -4.83
C SER A 30 9.21 -8.58 -4.44
N CYS A 31 7.98 -9.11 -4.36
CA CYS A 31 7.74 -10.54 -4.12
C CYS A 31 8.39 -11.42 -5.20
N ASN A 32 8.37 -11.01 -6.47
CA ASN A 32 9.04 -11.76 -7.53
C ASN A 32 10.57 -11.69 -7.44
N ALA A 33 11.11 -10.53 -7.07
CA ALA A 33 12.54 -10.37 -6.85
C ALA A 33 13.03 -11.26 -5.69
N GLU A 34 12.34 -11.23 -4.55
CA GLU A 34 12.68 -12.07 -3.39
C GLU A 34 12.52 -13.56 -3.67
N ALA A 35 11.45 -13.97 -4.36
CA ALA A 35 11.28 -15.37 -4.73
C ALA A 35 12.42 -15.88 -5.63
N THR A 36 12.93 -15.01 -6.52
CA THR A 36 14.04 -15.33 -7.41
C THR A 36 15.37 -15.34 -6.67
N ALA A 37 15.59 -14.37 -5.77
CA ALA A 37 16.79 -14.30 -4.93
C ALA A 37 16.91 -15.51 -3.98
N GLN A 38 15.77 -16.04 -3.53
CA GLN A 38 15.69 -17.28 -2.73
C GLN A 38 15.64 -18.55 -3.59
N GLU A 39 15.80 -18.43 -4.92
CA GLU A 39 15.74 -19.51 -5.89
C GLU A 39 14.50 -20.43 -5.76
N LEU A 40 13.38 -19.86 -5.29
CA LEU A 40 12.16 -20.62 -5.06
C LEU A 40 11.58 -21.06 -6.40
N LYS A 41 11.26 -22.34 -6.51
CA LYS A 41 10.66 -22.97 -7.70
C LYS A 41 9.46 -23.84 -7.28
N GLY A 42 8.61 -24.16 -8.25
CA GLY A 42 7.43 -25.03 -8.03
C GLY A 42 6.52 -24.52 -6.91
N ASP A 43 6.06 -25.44 -6.06
CA ASP A 43 5.14 -25.15 -4.97
C ASP A 43 5.70 -24.19 -3.91
N ALA A 44 7.03 -24.18 -3.71
CA ALA A 44 7.69 -23.27 -2.79
C ALA A 44 7.51 -21.80 -3.24
N ARG A 45 7.73 -21.53 -4.53
CA ARG A 45 7.51 -20.19 -5.10
C ARG A 45 6.04 -19.78 -5.01
N LYS A 46 5.12 -20.69 -5.31
CA LYS A 46 3.68 -20.41 -5.27
C LYS A 46 3.22 -20.05 -3.85
N THR A 47 3.69 -20.79 -2.86
CA THR A 47 3.38 -20.54 -1.45
C THR A 47 3.96 -19.21 -0.98
N PHE A 48 5.24 -18.96 -1.29
CA PHE A 48 5.89 -17.68 -1.00
C PHE A 48 5.16 -16.51 -1.65
N MET A 49 4.87 -16.61 -2.96
CA MET A 49 4.16 -15.56 -3.69
C MET A 49 2.77 -15.33 -3.12
N SER A 50 2.06 -16.38 -2.75
CA SER A 50 0.75 -16.27 -2.11
C SER A 50 0.87 -15.54 -0.77
N ASN A 51 1.82 -15.89 0.07
CA ASN A 51 2.01 -15.23 1.37
C ASN A 51 2.47 -13.78 1.22
N CYS A 52 3.39 -13.53 0.28
CA CYS A 52 3.91 -12.20 0.01
C CYS A 52 2.83 -11.28 -0.60
N LEU A 53 1.98 -11.79 -1.49
CA LEU A 53 0.91 -11.02 -2.14
C LEU A 53 -0.41 -10.99 -1.38
N LYS A 54 -0.64 -11.90 -0.43
CA LYS A 54 -1.88 -11.92 0.34
C LYS A 54 -2.01 -10.63 1.13
N ALA A 55 -3.15 -9.95 0.97
CA ALA A 55 -3.74 -9.25 2.08
C ALA A 55 -4.31 -10.32 3.01
N THR A 56 -3.79 -10.43 4.22
CA THR A 56 -4.35 -11.31 5.25
C THR A 56 -5.86 -11.02 5.40
N GLN A 57 -6.64 -12.02 5.83
CA GLN A 57 -8.07 -11.78 6.15
C GLN A 57 -8.25 -10.61 7.12
N GLN A 58 -7.25 -10.41 7.99
CA GLN A 58 -7.15 -9.30 8.92
C GLN A 58 -6.97 -7.95 8.20
N GLU A 59 -6.05 -7.85 7.23
CA GLU A 59 -5.88 -6.64 6.41
C GLU A 59 -7.11 -6.34 5.53
N LYS A 60 -7.73 -7.38 4.95
CA LYS A 60 -9.01 -7.23 4.24
C LYS A 60 -10.09 -6.67 5.15
N MET A 61 -10.20 -7.21 6.35
CA MET A 61 -11.16 -6.71 7.34
C MET A 61 -10.88 -5.26 7.73
N ILE A 62 -9.62 -4.87 7.91
CA ILE A 62 -9.22 -3.49 8.21
C ILE A 62 -9.60 -2.57 7.05
N SER A 63 -9.25 -2.95 5.82
CA SER A 63 -9.59 -2.20 4.61
C SER A 63 -11.11 -2.05 4.44
N CYS A 64 -11.87 -3.14 4.57
CA CYS A 64 -13.33 -3.13 4.51
C CYS A 64 -13.94 -2.24 5.61
N ASN A 65 -13.43 -2.30 6.85
CA ASN A 65 -13.92 -1.42 7.92
C ASN A 65 -13.58 0.06 7.67
N LYS A 66 -12.39 0.34 7.12
CA LYS A 66 -11.97 1.70 6.74
C LYS A 66 -12.89 2.27 5.67
N THR A 67 -13.12 1.54 4.59
CA THR A 67 -14.03 1.96 3.51
C THR A 67 -15.47 2.11 3.99
N ALA A 68 -15.95 1.22 4.88
CA ALA A 68 -17.28 1.36 5.47
C ALA A 68 -17.42 2.65 6.29
N SER A 69 -16.35 3.05 7.00
CA SER A 69 -16.33 4.25 7.84
C SER A 69 -16.20 5.52 7.01
N GLU A 70 -15.38 5.52 5.95
CA GLU A 70 -15.27 6.61 4.97
C GLU A 70 -16.58 6.85 4.22
N LYS A 71 -17.34 5.77 3.95
CA LYS A 71 -18.68 5.83 3.37
C LYS A 71 -19.78 6.15 4.40
N ALA A 72 -19.41 6.37 5.67
CA ALA A 72 -20.32 6.59 6.77
C ALA A 72 -21.45 5.54 6.89
N LEU A 73 -21.19 4.30 6.45
CA LEU A 73 -22.18 3.23 6.50
C LEU A 73 -22.47 2.85 7.95
N LYS A 74 -23.76 2.75 8.27
CA LYS A 74 -24.24 2.36 9.60
C LYS A 74 -25.28 1.25 9.47
N GLY A 75 -25.55 0.57 10.59
CA GLY A 75 -26.57 -0.47 10.66
C GLY A 75 -26.43 -1.55 9.59
N ASP A 76 -27.55 -1.88 8.95
CA ASP A 76 -27.62 -2.95 7.96
C ASP A 76 -26.78 -2.68 6.70
N GLU A 77 -26.62 -1.42 6.29
CA GLU A 77 -25.80 -1.05 5.13
C GLU A 77 -24.33 -1.39 5.33
N ARG A 78 -23.80 -1.14 6.53
CA ARG A 78 -22.42 -1.52 6.89
C ARG A 78 -22.26 -3.03 6.88
N LYS A 79 -23.24 -3.78 7.39
CA LYS A 79 -23.18 -5.23 7.47
C LYS A 79 -23.22 -5.88 6.08
N ALA A 80 -24.09 -5.38 5.20
CA ALA A 80 -24.16 -5.81 3.80
C ALA A 80 -22.83 -5.53 3.09
N PHE A 81 -22.30 -4.32 3.24
CA PHE A 81 -21.01 -3.94 2.66
C PHE A 81 -19.85 -4.80 3.18
N LEU A 82 -19.75 -5.02 4.50
CA LEU A 82 -18.69 -5.85 5.07
C LEU A 82 -18.78 -7.31 4.59
N SER A 83 -19.98 -7.89 4.52
CA SER A 83 -20.19 -9.23 3.97
C SER A 83 -19.72 -9.32 2.52
N GLU A 84 -20.05 -8.33 1.68
CA GLU A 84 -19.64 -8.34 0.28
C GLU A 84 -18.14 -8.09 0.11
N CYS A 85 -17.59 -7.13 0.85
CA CYS A 85 -16.18 -6.77 0.82
C CYS A 85 -15.27 -7.92 1.28
N LEU A 86 -15.67 -8.63 2.35
CA LEU A 86 -14.93 -9.79 2.85
C LEU A 86 -15.08 -11.05 1.98
N LYS A 87 -16.16 -11.15 1.19
CA LYS A 87 -16.38 -12.26 0.25
C LYS A 87 -15.62 -12.10 -1.07
N LYS A 88 -15.30 -10.87 -1.48
CA LYS A 88 -14.47 -10.64 -2.68
C LYS A 88 -13.07 -11.21 -2.44
N LYS A 89 -12.64 -12.15 -3.29
CA LYS A 89 -11.30 -12.77 -3.26
C LYS A 89 -10.23 -11.79 -3.71
#